data_AF-A0A976HI84-F1
#
_entry.id   AF-A0A976HI84-F1
#
_cell.length_a   1.000
_cell.length_b   1.000
_cell.length_c   1.000
_cell.angle_alpha   90.00
_cell.angle_beta   90.00
_cell.angle_gamma   90.00
#
_symmetry.space_group_name_H-M   'P 1'
#
loop_
_entity.id
_entity.type
_entity.pdbx_description
1 polymer ?
#
loop_
_entity_poly.entity_id
_entity_poly.type
_entity_poly.pdbx_seq_one_letter_code
_entity_poly.pdbx_strand_id
1 'polypeptide(L)'
;MGQPGSAMGAAMGAGMGAGMGMGMAQSMGPWGASPAAATPPPAPPAPPPAPAARVWHIAENGATLGPFAEGDLARMAAEGRLSRASMVWSAGQDGWKMAAETDLVRLLDAAPPPAPKA
;
A
#
# COMPACT_ATOMS: atom_id res chain seq x y z
N MET A 1 43.54 -18.13 0.44
CA MET A 1 42.27 -18.58 -0.16
C MET A 1 41.36 -17.36 -0.29
N GLY A 2 40.92 -16.98 -1.49
CA GLY A 2 39.91 -15.93 -1.73
C GLY A 2 40.33 -14.79 -2.69
N GLN A 3 40.14 -15.00 -3.99
CA GLN A 3 40.13 -13.98 -5.08
C GLN A 3 38.69 -13.41 -5.26
N PRO A 4 38.41 -12.45 -6.18
CA PRO A 4 39.16 -11.28 -6.68
C PRO A 4 38.29 -10.01 -6.99
N GLY A 5 38.94 -8.88 -7.28
CA GLY A 5 38.61 -8.01 -8.44
C GLY A 5 37.28 -7.21 -8.40
N SER A 6 37.19 -6.10 -7.65
CA SER A 6 37.54 -4.73 -8.09
C SER A 6 36.50 -4.00 -8.97
N ALA A 7 35.37 -3.60 -8.37
CA ALA A 7 34.44 -2.61 -8.95
C ALA A 7 35.08 -1.23 -9.19
N MET A 8 36.15 -0.89 -8.45
CA MET A 8 36.85 0.39 -8.57
C MET A 8 37.77 0.48 -9.81
N GLY A 9 38.26 -0.65 -10.33
CA GLY A 9 39.12 -0.67 -11.54
C GLY A 9 38.34 -0.44 -12.83
N ALA A 10 37.05 -0.79 -12.84
CA ALA A 10 36.16 -0.59 -13.99
C ALA A 10 35.86 0.89 -14.26
N ALA A 11 35.84 1.73 -13.21
CA ALA A 11 35.55 3.15 -13.34
C ALA A 11 36.71 3.96 -13.97
N MET A 12 37.96 3.52 -13.81
CA MET A 12 39.12 4.25 -14.32
C MET A 12 39.51 3.85 -15.76
N GLY A 13 39.19 2.63 -16.19
CA GLY A 13 39.42 2.18 -17.58
C GLY A 13 38.44 2.76 -18.60
N ALA A 14 37.21 3.11 -18.17
CA ALA A 14 36.17 3.65 -19.04
C ALA A 14 36.48 5.07 -19.56
N GLY A 15 37.32 5.85 -18.86
CA GLY A 15 37.69 7.20 -19.27
C GLY A 15 38.77 7.28 -20.36
N MET A 16 39.55 6.22 -20.55
CA MET A 16 40.68 6.19 -21.49
C MET A 16 40.48 5.22 -22.68
N GLY A 17 39.39 4.44 -22.68
CA GLY A 17 38.99 3.57 -23.80
C GLY A 17 38.10 4.24 -24.85
N ALA A 18 37.48 5.39 -24.52
CA ALA A 18 36.60 6.11 -25.44
C ALA A 18 37.34 6.75 -26.63
N GLY A 19 38.66 6.97 -26.53
CA GLY A 19 39.49 7.52 -27.62
C GLY A 19 40.00 6.47 -28.63
N MET A 20 39.99 5.18 -28.28
CA MET A 20 40.47 4.08 -29.15
C MET A 20 39.32 3.35 -29.88
N GLY A 21 38.06 3.70 -29.59
CA GLY A 21 36.88 3.06 -30.16
C GLY A 21 36.53 3.47 -31.60
N MET A 22 37.14 4.54 -32.14
CA MET A 22 36.92 4.94 -33.54
C MET A 22 37.90 4.30 -34.53
N GLY A 23 38.99 3.67 -34.08
CA GLY A 23 39.94 2.97 -34.95
C GLY A 23 39.50 1.56 -35.34
N MET A 24 38.62 0.93 -34.55
CA MET A 24 38.16 -0.44 -34.80
C MET A 24 36.98 -0.50 -35.79
N ALA A 25 36.34 0.63 -36.07
CA ALA A 25 35.23 0.73 -37.02
C ALA A 25 35.63 0.47 -38.49
N GLN A 26 36.93 0.54 -38.84
CA GLN A 26 37.42 0.22 -40.19
C GLN A 26 37.81 -1.25 -40.39
N SER A 27 37.78 -2.10 -39.34
CA SER A 27 38.21 -3.51 -39.43
C SER A 27 37.05 -4.50 -39.66
N MET A 28 35.80 -4.05 -39.69
CA MET A 28 34.63 -4.93 -39.93
C MET A 28 34.44 -5.18 -41.44
N GLY A 29 35.10 -6.23 -41.93
CA GLY A 29 34.87 -6.82 -43.25
C GLY A 29 33.52 -7.55 -43.39
N PRO A 30 33.22 -8.09 -44.59
CA PRO A 30 31.87 -8.48 -45.02
C PRO A 30 31.29 -9.78 -44.43
N TRP A 31 31.90 -10.37 -43.40
CA TRP A 31 31.45 -11.62 -42.79
C TRP A 31 31.19 -11.44 -41.29
N GLY A 32 29.91 -11.45 -40.90
CA GLY A 32 29.49 -11.72 -39.53
C GLY A 32 28.67 -10.63 -38.88
N ALA A 33 27.37 -10.58 -39.22
CA ALA A 33 26.38 -9.95 -38.37
C ALA A 33 26.26 -10.73 -37.04
N SER A 34 26.22 -10.03 -35.92
CA SER A 34 25.77 -10.60 -34.63
C SER A 34 24.70 -9.68 -34.04
N PRO A 35 23.62 -10.26 -33.48
CA PRO A 35 22.35 -9.57 -33.28
C PRO A 35 22.47 -8.48 -32.23
N ALA A 36 21.91 -7.31 -32.56
CA ALA A 36 21.75 -6.21 -31.63
C ALA A 36 20.98 -6.68 -30.40
N ALA A 37 21.59 -6.52 -29.22
CA ALA A 37 20.93 -6.71 -27.95
C ALA A 37 19.76 -5.71 -27.84
N ALA A 38 18.53 -6.21 -27.91
CA ALA A 38 17.33 -5.40 -27.70
C ALA A 38 17.26 -4.97 -26.23
N THR A 39 17.26 -3.66 -25.98
CA THR A 39 16.95 -3.08 -24.67
C THR A 39 15.50 -3.38 -24.28
N PRO A 40 15.23 -3.90 -23.07
CA PRO A 40 13.86 -4.14 -22.61
C PRO A 40 13.08 -2.82 -22.49
N PRO A 41 11.77 -2.81 -22.80
CA PRO A 41 10.95 -1.62 -22.68
C PRO A 41 10.78 -1.20 -21.21
N PRO A 42 10.57 0.10 -20.93
CA PRO A 42 10.33 0.59 -19.57
C PRO A 42 9.04 -0.02 -18.98
N ALA A 43 9.10 -0.41 -17.70
CA ALA A 43 7.95 -0.93 -16.98
C ALA A 43 6.85 0.14 -16.82
N PRO A 44 5.56 -0.24 -16.87
CA PRO A 44 4.46 0.69 -16.67
C PRO A 44 4.45 1.26 -15.24
N PRO A 45 3.95 2.49 -15.04
CA PRO A 45 3.82 3.07 -13.72
C PRO A 45 2.87 2.26 -12.83
N ALA A 46 3.23 2.11 -11.56
CA ALA A 46 2.41 1.40 -10.57
C ALA A 46 1.05 2.09 -10.38
N PRO A 47 -0.03 1.31 -10.12
CA PRO A 47 -1.35 1.89 -9.85
C PRO A 47 -1.34 2.72 -8.56
N PRO A 48 -2.20 3.75 -8.46
CA PRO A 48 -2.30 4.57 -7.26
C PRO A 48 -2.76 3.75 -6.04
N PRO A 49 -2.34 4.12 -4.82
CA PRO A 49 -2.78 3.45 -3.60
C PRO A 49 -4.29 3.61 -3.40
N ALA A 50 -4.97 2.53 -3.04
CA ALA A 50 -6.40 2.54 -2.73
C ALA A 50 -6.70 3.46 -1.53
N PRO A 51 -7.90 4.09 -1.47
CA PRO A 51 -8.29 4.89 -0.31
C PRO A 51 -8.33 4.01 0.95
N ALA A 52 -7.71 4.49 2.03
CA ALA A 52 -7.72 3.79 3.31
C ALA A 52 -9.16 3.60 3.80
N ALA A 53 -9.53 2.35 4.14
CA ALA A 53 -10.82 2.06 4.73
C ALA A 53 -11.00 2.85 6.03
N ARG A 54 -12.21 3.40 6.25
CA ARG A 54 -12.51 4.17 7.46
C ARG A 54 -12.40 3.27 8.69
N VAL A 55 -11.56 3.66 9.64
CA VAL A 55 -11.39 2.98 10.92
C VAL A 55 -12.17 3.70 12.02
N TRP A 56 -12.66 2.93 12.98
CA TRP A 56 -13.51 3.43 14.06
C TRP A 56 -12.99 2.99 15.42
N HIS A 57 -13.24 3.84 16.41
CA HIS A 57 -12.96 3.60 17.81
C HIS A 57 -14.25 3.76 18.59
N ILE A 58 -14.42 3.00 19.66
CA ILE A 58 -15.59 3.07 20.55
C ILE A 58 -15.10 3.44 21.95
N ALA A 59 -15.79 4.34 22.63
CA ALA A 59 -15.57 4.58 24.05
C ALA A 59 -16.47 3.66 24.88
N GLU A 60 -15.86 2.81 25.70
CA GLU A 60 -16.55 1.86 26.57
C GLU A 60 -15.90 1.89 27.96
N ASN A 61 -16.68 2.13 29.02
CA ASN A 61 -16.19 2.19 30.41
C ASN A 61 -14.98 3.12 30.64
N GLY A 62 -14.91 4.24 29.90
CA GLY A 62 -13.79 5.19 29.98
C GLY A 62 -12.52 4.75 29.24
N ALA A 63 -12.55 3.60 28.57
CA ALA A 63 -11.48 3.13 27.69
C ALA A 63 -11.85 3.33 26.22
N THR A 64 -10.83 3.43 25.37
CA THR A 64 -10.98 3.43 23.91
C THR A 64 -10.71 2.03 23.38
N LEU A 65 -11.70 1.46 22.69
CA LEU A 65 -11.62 0.18 22.01
C LEU A 65 -11.43 0.40 20.50
N GLY A 66 -10.70 -0.51 19.84
CA GLY A 66 -10.44 -0.49 18.40
C GLY A 66 -8.95 -0.37 18.07
N PRO A 67 -8.59 -0.11 16.81
CA PRO A 67 -9.47 0.27 15.70
C PRO A 67 -10.34 -0.90 15.19
N PHE A 68 -11.57 -0.58 14.79
CA PHE A 68 -12.52 -1.51 14.17
C PHE A 68 -12.79 -1.11 12.72
N ALA A 69 -12.92 -2.12 11.85
CA ALA A 69 -13.48 -1.93 10.53
C ALA A 69 -15.02 -1.91 10.60
N GLU A 70 -15.66 -1.37 9.57
CA GLU A 70 -17.11 -1.26 9.52
C GLU A 70 -17.84 -2.62 9.60
N GLY A 71 -17.22 -3.68 9.06
CA GLY A 71 -17.73 -5.06 9.18
C GLY A 71 -17.72 -5.59 10.61
N ASP A 72 -16.68 -5.28 11.39
CA ASP A 72 -16.63 -5.67 12.81
C ASP A 72 -17.71 -4.94 13.61
N LEU A 73 -17.92 -3.65 13.32
CA LEU A 73 -18.97 -2.85 13.94
C LEU A 73 -20.37 -3.37 13.61
N ALA A 74 -20.62 -3.81 12.37
CA ALA A 74 -21.89 -4.42 11.99
C ALA A 74 -22.18 -5.68 12.81
N ARG A 75 -21.16 -6.52 13.03
CA ARG A 75 -21.27 -7.69 13.91
C ARG A 75 -21.51 -7.28 15.37
N MET A 76 -20.79 -6.29 15.87
CA MET A 76 -21.00 -5.78 17.24
C MET A 76 -22.40 -5.20 17.44
N ALA A 77 -22.96 -4.55 16.42
CA ALA A 77 -24.35 -4.06 16.43
C ALA A 77 -25.34 -5.22 16.52
N ALA A 78 -25.14 -6.27 15.73
CA ALA A 78 -25.98 -7.48 15.79
C ALA A 78 -25.87 -8.22 17.14
N GLU A 79 -24.69 -8.21 17.77
CA GLU A 79 -24.45 -8.78 19.10
C GLU A 79 -24.96 -7.88 20.26
N GLY A 80 -25.45 -6.66 19.96
CA GLY A 80 -25.91 -5.70 20.96
C GLY A 80 -24.78 -5.01 21.74
N ARG A 81 -23.53 -5.18 21.30
CA ARG A 81 -22.33 -4.53 21.87
C ARG A 81 -22.12 -3.11 21.36
N LEU A 82 -22.67 -2.79 20.19
CA LEU A 82 -22.74 -1.44 19.65
C LEU A 82 -24.20 -1.00 19.60
N SER A 83 -24.49 0.20 20.11
CA SER A 83 -25.83 0.79 20.16
C SER A 83 -25.82 2.21 19.60
N ARG A 84 -27.01 2.76 19.31
CA ARG A 84 -27.19 4.15 18.87
C ARG A 84 -26.55 5.18 19.80
N ALA A 85 -26.53 4.91 21.11
CA ALA A 85 -25.95 5.79 22.12
C ALA A 85 -24.44 5.56 22.35
N SER A 86 -23.84 4.58 21.68
CA SER A 86 -22.40 4.30 21.83
C SER A 86 -21.58 5.48 21.31
N MET A 87 -20.59 5.91 22.08
CA MET A 87 -19.69 6.98 21.68
C MET A 87 -18.64 6.42 20.74
N VAL A 88 -18.55 6.99 19.54
CA VAL A 88 -17.63 6.53 18.48
C VAL A 88 -16.77 7.67 17.96
N TRP A 89 -15.55 7.31 17.56
CA TRP A 89 -14.60 8.22 16.93
C TRP A 89 -13.96 7.62 15.68
N SER A 90 -13.64 8.45 14.70
CA SER A 90 -12.98 8.10 13.45
C SER A 90 -12.11 9.29 13.02
N ALA A 91 -11.15 9.07 12.13
CA ALA A 91 -10.38 10.18 11.59
C ALA A 91 -11.28 11.12 10.75
N GLY A 92 -11.14 12.43 10.97
CA GLY A 92 -11.85 13.47 10.24
C GLY A 92 -13.20 13.90 10.82
N GLN A 93 -13.64 13.34 11.96
CA GLN A 93 -14.79 13.86 12.71
C GLN A 93 -14.38 14.78 13.86
N ASP A 94 -15.30 15.66 14.23
CA ASP A 94 -15.17 16.62 15.32
C ASP A 94 -15.44 15.95 16.68
N GLY A 95 -14.43 15.26 17.20
CA GLY A 95 -14.50 14.57 18.50
C GLY A 95 -15.39 13.33 18.51
N TRP A 96 -15.68 12.82 19.72
CA TRP A 96 -16.54 11.65 19.95
C TRP A 96 -18.00 12.00 19.65
N LYS A 97 -18.69 11.17 18.87
CA LYS A 97 -20.10 11.37 18.47
C LYS A 97 -20.91 10.10 18.70
N MET A 98 -22.22 10.22 18.93
CA MET A 98 -23.03 9.01 19.11
C MET A 98 -23.06 8.23 17.81
N ALA A 99 -23.09 6.91 17.86
CA ALA A 99 -23.11 6.07 16.66
C ALA A 99 -24.33 6.36 15.76
N ALA A 100 -25.43 6.88 16.32
CA ALA A 100 -26.58 7.35 15.56
C ALA A 100 -26.36 8.68 14.81
N GLU A 101 -25.34 9.46 15.17
CA GLU A 101 -25.00 10.75 14.56
C GLU A 101 -23.89 10.64 13.50
N THR A 102 -23.48 9.42 13.18
CA THR A 102 -22.42 9.14 12.22
C THR A 102 -22.91 8.21 11.11
N ASP A 103 -22.03 7.95 10.13
CA ASP A 103 -22.29 7.01 9.04
C ASP A 103 -22.63 5.59 9.53
N LEU A 104 -22.35 5.25 10.80
CA LEU A 104 -22.68 3.96 11.41
C LEU A 104 -24.18 3.75 11.63
N VAL A 105 -25.00 4.82 11.59
CA VAL A 105 -26.45 4.71 11.75
C VAL A 105 -27.07 3.69 10.80
N ARG A 106 -26.51 3.59 9.57
CA ARG A 106 -26.94 2.61 8.55
C ARG A 106 -26.78 1.16 9.02
N LEU A 107 -25.74 0.86 9.79
CA LEU A 107 -25.49 -0.48 10.33
C LEU A 107 -26.47 -0.79 11.46
N LEU A 108 -26.80 0.22 12.27
CA LEU A 108 -27.71 0.11 13.41
C LEU A 108 -29.19 0.00 12.97
N ASP A 109 -29.53 0.57 11.82
CA ASP A 109 -30.86 0.45 11.21
C ASP A 109 -31.03 -0.89 10.48
N ALA A 110 -29.94 -1.45 9.94
CA ALA A 110 -29.93 -2.77 9.31
C ALA A 110 -29.89 -3.94 10.32
N ALA A 111 -29.51 -3.67 11.57
CA ALA A 111 -29.48 -4.69 12.61
C ALA A 111 -30.92 -5.10 12.99
N PRO A 112 -31.28 -6.40 12.97
CA PRO A 112 -32.59 -6.84 13.44
C PRO A 112 -32.81 -6.38 14.89
N PRO A 113 -34.04 -6.02 15.29
CA PRO A 113 -34.32 -5.59 16.66
C PRO A 113 -33.78 -6.63 17.65
N PRO A 114 -33.19 -6.20 18.78
CA PRO A 114 -32.56 -7.13 19.72
C PRO A 114 -33.57 -8.18 20.15
N ALA A 115 -33.17 -9.45 20.06
CA ALA A 115 -33.99 -10.56 20.54
C ALA A 115 -34.40 -10.28 22.01
N PRO A 116 -35.68 -10.48 22.39
CA PRO A 116 -36.10 -10.31 23.77
C PRO A 116 -35.20 -11.14 24.68
N LYS A 117 -34.72 -10.53 25.77
CA LYS A 117 -34.00 -11.27 26.81
C LYS A 117 -34.99 -12.27 27.43
N ALA A 118 -34.68 -13.57 27.34
CA ALA A 118 -35.45 -14.63 28.02
C ALA A 118 -35.27 -14.56 29.54
#